data_AF-A0A847LXB6-F1
#
_entry.id   AF-A0A847LXB6-F1
#
_cell.length_a   1.000
_cell.length_b   1.000
_cell.length_c   1.000
_cell.angle_alpha   90.00
_cell.angle_beta   90.00
_cell.angle_gamma   90.00
#
_symmetry.space_group_name_H-M   'P 1'
#
loop_
_entity.id
_entity.type
_entity.pdbx_description
1 polymer ?
#
loop_
_entity_poly.entity_id
_entity_poly.type
_entity_poly.pdbx_seq_one_letter_code
_entity_poly.pdbx_strand_id
1 'polypeptide(L)' 'MYLCRELTSASTTEIGLSFGGKDHTTIIHACKKINDCMKEDELLRSTIESIVKDLSS' A
#
# COMPACT_ATOMS: atom_id res chain seq x y z
N MET A 1 -1.98 3.83 -1.20
CA MET A 1 -2.19 3.43 0.22
C MET A 1 -1.19 2.38 0.64
N TYR A 2 -1.25 1.15 0.10
CA TYR A 2 -0.26 0.10 0.41
C TYR A 2 1.19 0.57 0.20
N LEU A 3 1.51 1.05 -1.02
CA LEU A 3 2.86 1.58 -1.31
C LEU A 3 3.27 2.72 -0.37
N CYS A 4 2.36 3.63 0.01
CA CYS A 4 2.69 4.69 0.97
C CYS A 4 3.03 4.11 2.35
N ARG A 5 2.38 3.03 2.75
CA ARG A 5 2.65 2.35 4.02
C ARG A 5 4.01 1.63 4.01
N GLU A 6 4.40 1.07 2.87
CA GLU A 6 5.67 0.35 2.74
C GLU A 6 6.87 1.27 2.47
N LEU A 7 6.68 2.35 1.72
CA LEU A 7 7.76 3.22 1.24
C LEU A 7 7.97 4.47 2.09
N THR A 8 7.13 4.73 3.08
CA THR A 8 7.23 5.93 3.93
C THR A 8 7.09 5.59 5.41
N SER A 9 7.58 6.48 6.27
CA SER A 9 7.40 6.38 7.72
C SER A 9 6.03 6.90 8.20
N ALA A 10 5.10 7.23 7.29
CA ALA A 10 3.81 7.78 7.65
C ALA A 10 2.93 6.75 8.38
N SER A 11 2.25 7.22 9.41
CA SER A 11 1.22 6.44 10.12
C SER A 11 0.00 6.20 9.25
N THR A 12 -0.80 5.19 9.59
CA THR A 12 -2.06 4.90 8.89
C THR A 12 -3.05 6.08 8.96
N THR A 13 -2.99 6.88 10.02
CA THR A 13 -3.78 8.12 10.17
C THR A 13 -3.30 9.19 9.21
N GLU A 14 -1.99 9.47 9.13
CA GLU A 14 -1.44 10.48 8.21
C GLU A 14 -1.68 10.10 6.74
N ILE A 15 -1.54 8.82 6.41
CA ILE A 15 -1.94 8.29 5.10
C ILE A 15 -3.44 8.53 4.90
N GLY A 16 -4.30 8.11 5.83
CA GLY A 16 -5.75 8.34 5.75
C GLY A 16 -6.14 9.78 5.44
N LEU A 17 -5.53 10.73 6.15
CA LEU A 17 -5.71 12.17 5.93
C LEU A 17 -5.30 12.59 4.50
N SER A 18 -4.14 12.13 4.04
CA SER A 18 -3.64 12.41 2.67
C SER A 18 -4.52 11.82 1.56
N PHE A 19 -5.30 10.78 1.88
CA PHE A 19 -6.26 10.15 0.96
C PHE A 19 -7.70 10.66 1.17
N GLY A 20 -7.87 11.94 1.49
CA GLY A 20 -9.17 12.61 1.60
C GLY A 20 -9.88 12.39 2.93
N GLY A 21 -9.13 12.30 4.04
CA GLY A 21 -9.69 12.08 5.37
C GLY A 21 -10.26 10.68 5.57
N LYS A 22 -9.71 9.66 4.90
CA LYS A 22 -10.10 8.27 5.10
C LYS A 22 -9.72 7.79 6.50
N ASP A 23 -10.59 6.98 7.08
CA ASP A 23 -10.32 6.36 8.38
C ASP A 23 -9.10 5.44 8.31
N HIS A 24 -8.27 5.46 9.36
CA HIS A 24 -7.07 4.63 9.47
C HIS A 24 -7.35 3.12 9.26
N THR A 25 -8.53 2.63 9.66
CA THR A 25 -8.97 1.25 9.41
C THR A 25 -9.11 0.97 7.92
N THR A 26 -9.55 1.94 7.11
CA THR A 26 -9.60 1.81 5.64
C THR A 26 -8.22 1.56 5.06
N ILE A 27 -7.20 2.25 5.59
CA ILE A 27 -5.81 2.03 5.18
C ILE A 27 -5.35 0.62 5.55
N ILE A 28 -5.66 0.16 6.77
CA ILE A 28 -5.34 -1.20 7.22
C ILE A 28 -6.02 -2.25 6.31
N HIS A 29 -7.32 -2.09 6.03
CA HIS A 29 -8.06 -3.00 5.15
C HIS A 29 -7.50 -3.00 3.72
N ALA A 30 -7.14 -1.83 3.17
CA ALA A 30 -6.54 -1.73 1.86
C ALA A 30 -5.18 -2.44 1.80
N CYS A 31 -4.33 -2.26 2.82
CA CYS A 31 -3.03 -2.94 2.88
C CYS A 31 -3.20 -4.46 3.00
N LYS A 32 -4.12 -4.92 3.86
CA LYS A 32 -4.42 -6.35 3.99
C LYS A 32 -4.91 -6.94 2.67
N LYS A 33 -5.84 -6.26 1.99
CA LYS A 33 -6.38 -6.70 0.70
C LYS A 33 -5.27 -6.87 -0.34
N ILE A 34 -4.38 -5.89 -0.46
CA ILE A 34 -3.26 -5.97 -1.43
C ILE A 34 -2.31 -7.12 -1.06
N ASN A 35 -1.98 -7.29 0.22
CA ASN A 35 -1.15 -8.42 0.68
C ASN A 35 -1.78 -9.78 0.37
N ASP A 36 -3.09 -9.92 0.52
CA ASP A 36 -3.78 -11.17 0.21
C ASP A 36 -3.85 -11.40 -1.31
N CYS A 37 -4.14 -10.36 -2.11
CA CYS A 37 -4.11 -10.47 -3.57
C CYS A 37 -2.73 -10.87 -4.11
N MET A 38 -1.63 -10.35 -3.55
CA MET A 38 -0.28 -10.71 -3.99
C MET A 38 0.10 -12.17 -3.70
N LYS A 39 -0.61 -12.87 -2.79
CA LYS A 39 -0.39 -14.31 -2.55
C LYS A 39 -1.03 -15.18 -3.63
N GLU A 40 -2.06 -14.66 -4.29
CA GLU A 40 -2.86 -15.40 -5.26
C GLU A 40 -2.55 -14.99 -6.71
N ASP A 41 -2.07 -13.75 -6.91
CA ASP A 41 -1.78 -13.17 -8.21
C ASP A 41 -0.29 -12.79 -8.33
N GLU A 42 0.46 -13.66 -9.01
CA GLU A 42 1.89 -13.47 -9.32
C GLU A 42 2.15 -12.26 -10.23
N LEU A 43 1.21 -11.92 -11.14
CA LEU A 43 1.36 -10.74 -12.00
C LEU A 43 1.22 -9.46 -11.19
N LEU A 44 0.26 -9.42 -10.27
CA LEU A 44 0.09 -8.31 -9.35
C LEU A 44 1.33 -8.12 -8.47
N ARG A 45 1.85 -9.23 -7.91
CA ARG A 45 3.08 -9.20 -7.09
C ARG A 45 4.26 -8.61 -7.87
N SER A 46 4.53 -9.14 -9.07
CA SER A 46 5.60 -8.65 -9.94
C SER A 46 5.43 -7.16 -10.31
N THR A 47 4.19 -6.74 -10.58
CA THR A 47 3.87 -5.34 -10.87
C THR A 47 4.18 -4.43 -9.68
N ILE A 48 3.79 -4.84 -8.47
CA ILE A 48 4.06 -4.08 -7.25
C ILE A 48 5.57 -4.02 -6.97
N GLU A 49 6.29 -5.13 -7.11
CA GLU A 49 7.75 -5.19 -6.94
C GLU A 49 8.47 -4.25 -7.93
N SER A 50 8.02 -4.19 -9.19
CA SER A 50 8.56 -3.25 -10.19
C SER A 50 8.32 -1.80 -9.78
N ILE A 51 7.10 -1.45 -9.39
CA ILE A 51 6.76 -0.08 -8.97
C ILE A 51 7.58 0.32 -7.73
N VAL A 52 7.74 -0.59 -6.76
CA VAL A 52 8.58 -0.36 -5.57
C VAL A 52 10.01 -0.06 -5.98
N LYS A 53 10.57 -0.86 -6.88
CA LYS A 53 11.92 -0.66 -7.40
C LYS A 53 12.07 0.72 -8.03
N ASP A 54 11.15 1.10 -8.92
CA ASP A 54 11.18 2.36 -9.66
C ASP A 54 11.01 3.60 -8.76
N LEU A 55 10.31 3.47 -7.63
CA LEU A 55 10.14 4.56 -6.65
C LEU A 55 11.29 4.65 -5.64
N SER A 56 12.10 3.61 -5.51
CA SER A 56 13.25 3.52 -4.59
C SER A 56 14.61 3.78 -5.25
N SER A 57 14.63 3.89 -6.58
CA SER A 57 15.77 4.26 -7.41
C SER A 57 15.89 5.76 -7.60
#